data_AF-A0A5K1JWK0-F1
#
_entry.id   AF-A0A5K1JWK0-F1
#
_cell.length_a   1.000
_cell.length_b   1.000
_cell.length_c   1.000
_cell.angle_alpha   90.00
_cell.angle_beta   90.00
_cell.angle_gamma   90.00
#
_symmetry.space_group_name_H-M   'P 1'
#
loop_
_entity.id
_entity.type
_entity.pdbx_description
1 polymer ?
#
loop_
_entity_poly.entity_id
_entity_poly.type
_entity_poly.pdbx_seq_one_letter_code
_entity_poly.pdbx_strand_id
1 'polypeptide(L)'
;MKDPVELFEPPAVSLPVDFFVHVLEVCDIKTLLRCARTCKSLRAAVASELRTRRVALFRLFFLDRTRRFNGLLQFYQAIVSGSTALAFFAWPSSWQPGDLDIYVGDDKYDLFVLDLERQFPVILEFDMPHRPRGLYAGIKGVRRYLTSSGRRLDVIRSGSPNPASPLLFFWTSLVVNFITPHGAVCCYPNLTMSEGALVDNIIPSEKVVSAQAKYESRGFTFTVNGTWRPSPLSLFKGGQILVNGDILVVDFDTIWRSDHRYLPIHRVPTGWVLKAPSLATPSAF
;
A
#
# COMPACT_ATOMS: atom_id res chain seq x y z
N MET A 1 1.38 -62.83 24.68
CA MET A 1 2.02 -62.41 23.43
C MET A 1 1.32 -61.14 22.97
N LYS A 2 1.98 -59.98 23.10
CA LYS A 2 1.56 -58.71 22.51
C LYS A 2 2.59 -58.40 21.44
N ASP A 3 2.18 -58.34 20.19
CA ASP A 3 3.07 -57.97 19.09
C ASP A 3 3.57 -56.53 19.29
N PRO A 4 4.87 -56.27 19.08
CA PRO A 4 5.38 -54.91 19.13
C PRO A 4 4.92 -54.16 17.88
N VAL A 5 4.18 -53.07 18.09
CA VAL A 5 3.86 -52.10 17.04
C VAL A 5 5.17 -51.42 16.65
N GLU A 6 5.74 -51.82 15.51
CA GLU A 6 6.82 -51.09 14.86
C GLU A 6 6.32 -49.68 14.51
N LEU A 7 6.80 -48.70 15.26
CA LEU A 7 6.64 -47.28 14.94
C LEU A 7 7.46 -47.00 13.69
N PHE A 8 6.79 -46.97 12.54
CA PHE A 8 7.35 -46.44 11.30
C PHE A 8 7.68 -44.95 11.51
N GLU A 9 8.96 -44.65 11.76
CA GLU A 9 9.44 -43.27 11.66
C GLU A 9 9.46 -42.90 10.17
N PRO A 10 8.63 -41.94 9.72
CA PRO A 10 8.69 -41.50 8.34
C PRO A 10 10.06 -40.89 8.07
N PRO A 11 10.72 -41.22 6.94
CA PRO A 11 12.00 -40.63 6.60
C PRO A 11 11.83 -39.11 6.54
N ALA A 12 12.64 -38.40 7.33
CA ALA A 12 12.69 -36.94 7.33
C ALA A 12 13.32 -36.46 6.01
N VAL A 13 12.54 -36.49 4.93
CA VAL A 13 12.91 -35.85 3.67
C VAL A 13 12.84 -34.34 3.91
N SER A 14 13.99 -33.72 4.17
CA SER A 14 14.09 -32.27 4.22
C SER A 14 14.02 -31.73 2.81
N LEU A 15 12.99 -30.93 2.52
CA LEU A 15 12.94 -30.19 1.27
C LEU A 15 14.07 -29.15 1.26
N PRO A 16 14.79 -28.97 0.13
CA PRO A 16 15.77 -27.90 -0.01
C PRO A 16 15.15 -26.52 0.24
N VAL A 17 15.92 -25.60 0.82
CA VAL A 17 15.48 -24.22 1.11
C VAL A 17 14.95 -23.52 -0.14
N ASP A 18 15.57 -23.78 -1.30
CA ASP A 18 15.19 -23.16 -2.57
C ASP A 18 13.77 -23.53 -2.99
N PHE A 19 13.30 -24.73 -2.66
CA PHE A 19 11.93 -25.16 -2.97
C PHE A 19 10.90 -24.32 -2.21
N PHE A 20 11.17 -24.03 -0.93
CA PHE A 20 10.29 -23.16 -0.14
C PHE A 20 10.22 -21.75 -0.72
N VAL A 21 11.33 -21.20 -1.23
CA VAL A 21 11.35 -19.88 -1.85
C VAL A 21 10.40 -19.84 -3.06
N HIS A 22 10.52 -20.80 -3.97
CA HIS A 22 9.65 -20.87 -5.16
C HIS A 22 8.17 -21.02 -4.79
N VAL A 23 7.85 -21.80 -3.75
CA VAL A 23 6.47 -21.92 -3.25
C VAL A 23 5.97 -20.58 -2.71
N LEU A 24 6.77 -19.86 -1.92
CA LEU A 24 6.37 -18.56 -1.38
C LEU A 24 6.20 -17.49 -2.47
N GLU A 25 7.02 -17.50 -3.52
CA GLU A 25 6.96 -16.55 -4.64
C GLU A 25 5.60 -16.58 -5.36
N VAL A 26 4.97 -17.76 -5.48
CA VAL A 26 3.67 -17.93 -6.14
C VAL A 26 2.47 -17.85 -5.19
N CYS A 27 2.69 -17.79 -3.87
CA CYS A 27 1.60 -17.73 -2.90
C CYS A 27 0.92 -16.36 -2.88
N ASP A 28 -0.40 -16.34 -2.68
CA ASP A 28 -1.10 -15.11 -2.32
C ASP A 28 -0.70 -14.64 -0.90
N ILE A 29 -1.02 -13.38 -0.60
CA ILE A 29 -0.66 -12.80 0.70
C ILE A 29 -1.38 -13.48 1.87
N LYS A 30 -2.59 -14.03 1.70
CA LYS A 30 -3.30 -14.76 2.78
C LYS A 30 -2.52 -16.02 3.16
N THR A 31 -2.05 -16.75 2.16
CA THR A 31 -1.29 -17.99 2.28
C THR A 31 0.06 -17.71 2.90
N LEU A 32 0.78 -16.69 2.42
CA LEU A 32 2.02 -16.24 3.03
C LEU A 32 1.84 -15.92 4.53
N LEU A 33 0.80 -15.17 4.88
CA LEU A 33 0.52 -14.82 6.26
C LEU A 33 0.14 -16.05 7.11
N ARG A 34 -0.58 -17.03 6.56
CA ARG A 34 -0.82 -18.33 7.23
C ARG A 34 0.49 -19.09 7.46
N CYS A 35 1.38 -19.14 6.46
CA CYS A 35 2.71 -19.74 6.60
C CYS A 35 3.54 -19.04 7.69
N ALA A 36 3.50 -17.71 7.79
CA ALA A 36 4.22 -16.95 8.82
C ALA A 36 3.72 -17.19 10.26
N ARG A 37 2.57 -17.86 10.43
CA ARG A 37 2.02 -18.24 11.74
C ARG A 37 2.50 -19.62 12.21
N THR A 38 3.09 -20.45 11.34
CA THR A 38 3.45 -21.82 11.70
C THR A 38 4.73 -21.89 12.53
N CYS A 39 5.82 -21.22 12.11
CA CYS A 39 7.10 -21.22 12.81
C CYS A 39 7.91 -19.94 12.56
N LYS A 40 8.98 -19.73 13.35
CA LYS A 40 9.86 -18.56 13.23
C LYS A 40 10.60 -18.51 11.88
N SER A 41 11.02 -19.66 11.36
CA SER A 41 11.74 -19.75 10.08
C SER A 41 10.83 -19.35 8.91
N LEU A 42 9.61 -19.90 8.84
CA LEU A 42 8.65 -19.51 7.80
C LEU A 42 8.21 -18.04 7.94
N ARG A 43 8.12 -17.52 9.16
CA ARG A 43 7.89 -16.09 9.38
C ARG A 43 9.01 -15.22 8.80
N ALA A 44 10.26 -15.59 9.03
CA ALA A 44 11.41 -14.87 8.48
C ALA A 44 11.46 -14.96 6.94
N ALA A 45 11.17 -16.15 6.39
CA ALA A 45 11.09 -16.37 4.95
C ALA A 45 9.98 -15.53 4.31
N VAL A 46 8.78 -15.51 4.89
CA VAL A 46 7.66 -14.67 4.43
C VAL A 46 7.99 -13.19 4.53
N ALA A 47 8.63 -12.73 5.62
CA ALA A 47 9.08 -11.34 5.74
C ALA A 47 10.08 -10.96 4.63
N SER A 48 11.00 -11.88 4.32
CA SER A 48 11.92 -11.71 3.21
C SER A 48 11.20 -11.62 1.88
N GLU A 49 10.26 -12.53 1.62
CA GLU A 49 9.48 -12.55 0.39
C GLU A 49 8.68 -11.26 0.20
N LEU A 50 7.96 -10.79 1.22
CA LEU A 50 7.21 -9.54 1.14
C LEU A 50 8.12 -8.32 0.87
N ARG A 51 9.34 -8.30 1.43
CA ARG A 51 10.34 -7.27 1.07
C ARG A 51 10.79 -7.40 -0.38
N THR A 52 11.02 -8.61 -0.87
CA THR A 52 11.35 -8.90 -2.28
C THR A 52 10.25 -8.40 -3.21
N ARG A 53 8.98 -8.69 -2.92
CA ARG A 53 7.81 -8.23 -3.69
C ARG A 53 7.77 -6.70 -3.81
N ARG A 54 7.94 -6.01 -2.68
CA ARG A 54 7.99 -4.54 -2.68
C ARG A 54 9.15 -4.01 -3.52
N VAL A 55 10.34 -4.58 -3.37
CA VAL A 55 11.53 -4.17 -4.15
C VAL A 55 11.31 -4.42 -5.64
N ALA A 56 10.73 -5.55 -6.01
CA ALA A 56 10.40 -5.87 -7.41
C ALA A 56 9.46 -4.83 -8.03
N LEU A 57 8.41 -4.40 -7.29
CA LEU A 57 7.50 -3.35 -7.75
C LEU A 57 8.20 -1.99 -7.89
N PHE A 58 9.03 -1.59 -6.93
CA PHE A 58 9.75 -0.31 -7.00
C PHE A 58 10.84 -0.31 -8.09
N ARG A 59 11.45 -1.46 -8.38
CA ARG A 59 12.42 -1.62 -9.48
C ARG A 59 11.85 -1.29 -10.85
N LEU A 60 10.54 -1.46 -11.05
CA LEU A 60 9.87 -1.06 -12.30
C LEU A 60 10.04 0.44 -12.60
N PHE A 61 10.15 1.27 -11.56
CA PHE A 61 10.21 2.74 -11.66
C PHE A 61 11.62 3.28 -11.43
N PHE A 62 12.36 2.69 -10.49
CA PHE A 62 13.64 3.23 -10.02
C PHE A 62 14.85 2.35 -10.31
N LEU A 63 14.67 1.21 -10.99
CA LEU A 63 15.74 0.27 -11.31
C LEU A 63 16.56 -0.07 -10.04
N ASP A 64 17.88 0.05 -10.10
CA ASP A 64 18.82 -0.18 -9.01
C ASP A 64 18.72 0.83 -7.85
N ARG A 65 18.04 1.98 -8.05
CA ARG A 65 17.90 3.05 -7.05
C ARG A 65 16.78 2.82 -6.03
N THR A 66 16.16 1.65 -6.03
CA THR A 66 15.06 1.29 -5.12
C THR A 66 15.39 1.51 -3.63
N ARG A 67 16.64 1.25 -3.20
CA ARG A 67 17.07 1.50 -1.82
C ARG A 67 17.05 2.99 -1.46
N ARG A 68 17.51 3.85 -2.38
CA ARG A 68 17.47 5.31 -2.19
C ARG A 68 16.04 5.80 -2.13
N PHE A 69 15.17 5.26 -2.99
CA PHE A 69 13.75 5.60 -3.01
C PHE A 69 13.07 5.24 -1.67
N ASN A 70 13.36 4.06 -1.12
CA ASN A 70 12.85 3.68 0.19
C ASN A 70 13.34 4.63 1.30
N GLY A 71 14.59 5.09 1.24
CA GLY A 71 15.13 6.10 2.15
C GLY A 71 14.40 7.43 2.05
N LEU A 72 14.06 7.86 0.84
CA LEU A 72 13.28 9.08 0.59
C LEU A 72 11.87 8.96 1.19
N LEU A 73 11.18 7.85 0.96
CA LEU A 73 9.87 7.57 1.56
C LEU A 73 9.94 7.59 3.10
N GLN A 74 11.02 7.06 3.70
CA GLN A 74 11.20 7.03 5.15
C GLN A 74 11.44 8.41 5.73
N PHE A 75 12.35 9.18 5.14
CA PHE A 75 12.72 10.51 5.62
C PHE A 75 11.50 11.45 5.62
N TYR A 76 10.73 11.42 4.55
CA TYR A 76 9.56 12.29 4.38
C TYR A 76 8.25 11.68 4.88
N GLN A 77 8.28 10.46 5.42
CA GLN A 77 7.09 9.70 5.82
C GLN A 77 6.05 9.61 4.69
N ALA A 78 6.50 9.54 3.44
CA ALA A 78 5.62 9.41 2.28
C ALA A 78 5.14 7.96 2.11
N ILE A 79 4.02 7.79 1.41
CA ILE A 79 3.44 6.47 1.14
C ILE A 79 3.27 6.25 -0.36
N VAL A 80 3.28 5.00 -0.79
CA VAL A 80 2.89 4.58 -2.14
C VAL A 80 1.49 4.00 -2.08
N SER A 81 0.60 4.37 -3.00
CA SER A 81 -0.77 3.84 -3.05
C SER A 81 -1.16 3.44 -4.48
N GLY A 82 -2.46 3.44 -4.79
CA GLY A 82 -2.98 3.20 -6.13
C GLY A 82 -2.68 1.79 -6.64
N SER A 83 -2.38 1.71 -7.94
CA SER A 83 -2.23 0.42 -8.64
C SER A 83 -1.02 -0.38 -8.16
N THR A 84 0.04 0.29 -7.72
CA THR A 84 1.25 -0.36 -7.18
C THR A 84 0.98 -1.00 -5.82
N ALA A 85 0.29 -0.30 -4.91
CA ALA A 85 -0.09 -0.90 -3.63
C ALA A 85 -1.07 -2.06 -3.81
N LEU A 86 -2.02 -1.94 -4.74
CA LEU A 86 -2.90 -3.04 -5.10
C LEU A 86 -2.12 -4.26 -5.62
N ALA A 87 -1.15 -4.05 -6.52
CA ALA A 87 -0.32 -5.13 -7.08
C ALA A 87 0.46 -5.87 -5.99
N PHE A 88 0.90 -5.18 -4.94
CA PHE A 88 1.56 -5.82 -3.80
C PHE A 88 0.66 -6.82 -3.08
N PHE A 89 -0.61 -6.48 -2.85
CA PHE A 89 -1.56 -7.34 -2.15
C PHE A 89 -2.16 -8.44 -3.04
N ALA A 90 -2.52 -8.09 -4.26
CA ALA A 90 -3.09 -9.03 -5.23
C ALA A 90 -2.04 -9.99 -5.79
N TRP A 91 -0.77 -9.54 -5.85
CA TRP A 91 0.37 -10.25 -6.45
C TRP A 91 0.03 -10.98 -7.76
N PRO A 92 -0.50 -10.26 -8.77
CA PRO A 92 -1.02 -10.84 -9.99
C PRO A 92 0.11 -11.31 -10.92
N SER A 93 -0.13 -12.40 -11.65
CA SER A 93 0.72 -12.83 -12.77
C SER A 93 0.32 -12.20 -14.11
N SER A 94 -0.92 -11.69 -14.22
CA SER A 94 -1.52 -11.25 -15.49
C SER A 94 -1.40 -9.76 -15.78
N TRP A 95 -1.01 -8.93 -14.80
CA TRP A 95 -0.87 -7.49 -14.99
C TRP A 95 0.20 -6.88 -14.09
N GLN A 96 0.67 -5.69 -14.46
CA GLN A 96 1.61 -4.89 -13.68
C GLN A 96 1.10 -3.45 -13.51
N PRO A 97 1.50 -2.74 -12.44
CA PRO A 97 1.16 -1.33 -12.30
C PRO A 97 1.77 -0.51 -13.45
N GLY A 98 0.96 0.39 -14.02
CA GLY A 98 1.40 1.27 -15.12
C GLY A 98 2.00 2.58 -14.61
N ASP A 99 1.66 2.95 -13.38
CA ASP A 99 1.98 4.19 -12.69
C ASP A 99 2.36 3.92 -11.22
N LEU A 100 3.18 4.82 -10.67
CA LEU A 100 3.50 4.86 -9.25
C LEU A 100 2.93 6.13 -8.64
N ASP A 101 1.97 5.98 -7.74
CA ASP A 101 1.37 7.10 -7.01
C ASP A 101 2.04 7.25 -5.64
N ILE A 102 2.78 8.34 -5.44
CA ILE A 102 3.41 8.71 -4.17
C ILE A 102 2.62 9.82 -3.51
N TYR A 103 2.25 9.64 -2.25
CA TYR A 103 1.53 10.63 -1.46
C TYR A 103 2.43 11.19 -0.38
N VAL A 104 2.46 12.52 -0.28
CA VAL A 104 3.29 13.25 0.67
C VAL A 104 2.43 14.22 1.45
N GLY A 105 2.71 14.34 2.75
CA GLY A 105 2.12 15.38 3.60
C GLY A 105 2.40 16.78 3.06
N ASP A 106 1.41 17.67 3.18
CA ASP A 106 1.51 19.06 2.71
C ASP A 106 2.73 19.82 3.26
N ASP A 107 3.12 19.52 4.50
CA ASP A 107 4.24 20.10 5.24
C ASP A 107 5.62 19.65 4.73
N LYS A 108 5.67 18.54 3.99
CA LYS A 108 6.91 17.91 3.51
C LYS A 108 7.02 17.85 2.00
N TYR A 109 5.94 18.19 1.28
CA TYR A 109 5.83 18.00 -0.16
C TYR A 109 6.94 18.71 -0.94
N ASP A 110 7.15 20.01 -0.69
CA ASP A 110 8.09 20.81 -1.48
C ASP A 110 9.53 20.31 -1.30
N LEU A 111 9.91 19.90 -0.08
CA LEU A 111 11.21 19.29 0.21
C LEU A 111 11.35 17.89 -0.40
N PHE A 112 10.30 17.06 -0.34
CA PHE A 112 10.28 15.75 -0.97
C PHE A 112 10.51 15.85 -2.47
N VAL A 113 9.82 16.77 -3.14
CA VAL A 113 9.93 16.99 -4.58
C VAL A 113 11.35 17.45 -4.95
N LEU A 114 11.90 18.42 -4.21
CA LEU A 114 13.27 18.88 -4.41
C LEU A 114 14.28 17.73 -4.31
N ASP A 115 14.16 16.88 -3.29
CA ASP A 115 15.05 15.74 -3.11
C ASP A 115 14.84 14.63 -4.12
N LEU A 116 13.60 14.39 -4.56
CA LEU A 116 13.30 13.46 -5.65
C LEU A 116 13.99 13.90 -6.94
N GLU A 117 13.79 15.15 -7.35
CA GLU A 117 14.37 15.71 -8.57
C GLU A 117 15.91 15.74 -8.53
N ARG A 118 16.50 15.94 -7.34
CA ARG A 118 17.94 15.89 -7.14
C ARG A 118 18.53 14.48 -7.19
N GLN A 119 17.83 13.49 -6.63
CA GLN A 119 18.38 12.14 -6.44
C GLN A 119 18.06 11.18 -7.60
N PHE A 120 17.04 11.47 -8.39
CA PHE A 120 16.54 10.59 -9.44
C PHE A 120 16.47 11.30 -10.80
N PRO A 121 16.86 10.63 -11.88
CA PRO A 121 16.74 11.17 -13.24
C PRO A 121 15.27 11.07 -13.69
N VAL A 122 14.45 12.02 -13.24
CA VAL A 122 13.04 12.14 -13.60
C VAL A 122 12.81 13.39 -14.45
N ILE A 123 11.86 13.31 -15.39
CA ILE A 123 11.47 14.42 -16.26
C ILE A 123 10.06 14.84 -15.89
N LEU A 124 9.86 16.10 -15.50
CA LEU A 124 8.54 16.63 -15.20
C LEU A 124 7.71 16.72 -16.49
N GLU A 125 6.63 15.94 -16.58
CA GLU A 125 5.69 15.98 -17.70
C GLU A 125 4.54 16.95 -17.45
N PHE A 126 4.12 17.08 -16.20
CA PHE A 126 2.93 17.85 -15.84
C PHE A 126 2.99 18.33 -14.39
N ASP A 127 2.66 19.60 -14.16
CA ASP A 127 2.58 20.20 -12.82
C ASP A 127 1.21 20.86 -12.64
N MET A 128 0.49 20.41 -11.62
CA MET A 128 -0.78 21.01 -11.18
C MET A 128 -0.59 21.54 -9.75
N PRO A 129 -0.19 22.82 -9.59
CA PRO A 129 0.22 23.37 -8.29
C PRO A 129 -0.93 23.66 -7.34
N HIS A 130 -2.17 23.84 -7.84
CA HIS A 130 -3.37 24.03 -7.01
C HIS A 130 -4.64 23.57 -7.74
N ARG A 131 -5.44 22.71 -7.11
CA ARG A 131 -6.80 22.42 -7.57
C ARG A 131 -7.82 23.38 -6.91
N PRO A 132 -8.80 23.90 -7.67
CA PRO A 132 -9.98 24.54 -7.07
C PRO A 132 -10.68 23.57 -6.11
N ARG A 133 -11.20 24.08 -4.99
CA ARG A 133 -11.96 23.29 -4.01
C ARG A 133 -13.10 22.55 -4.73
N GLY A 134 -13.20 21.23 -4.54
CA GLY A 134 -14.39 20.44 -4.90
C GLY A 134 -14.18 19.19 -5.76
N LEU A 135 -13.20 19.16 -6.68
CA LEU A 135 -13.09 18.04 -7.65
C LEU A 135 -12.27 16.84 -7.15
N TYR A 136 -11.37 17.04 -6.20
CA TYR A 136 -10.53 16.01 -5.58
C TYR A 136 -10.29 16.39 -4.12
N ALA A 137 -11.27 16.11 -3.27
CA ALA A 137 -11.13 16.36 -1.85
C ALA A 137 -9.85 15.67 -1.32
N GLY A 138 -9.13 16.35 -0.44
CA GLY A 138 -7.87 15.86 0.12
C GLY A 138 -6.62 15.99 -0.75
N ILE A 139 -6.68 16.35 -2.04
CA ILE A 139 -5.48 16.59 -2.88
C ILE A 139 -5.29 18.08 -3.16
N LYS A 140 -4.12 18.63 -2.82
CA LYS A 140 -3.76 20.03 -3.09
C LYS A 140 -3.10 20.24 -4.45
N GLY A 141 -2.29 19.28 -4.89
CA GLY A 141 -1.52 19.37 -6.12
C GLY A 141 -0.99 18.01 -6.56
N VAL A 142 -0.61 17.92 -7.83
CA VAL A 142 -0.02 16.70 -8.41
C VAL A 142 1.09 17.12 -9.37
N ARG A 143 2.27 16.53 -9.20
CA ARG A 143 3.34 16.55 -10.20
C ARG A 143 3.50 15.17 -10.81
N ARG A 144 3.49 15.11 -12.13
CA ARG A 144 3.73 13.88 -12.89
C ARG A 144 5.10 13.93 -13.52
N TYR A 145 5.82 12.83 -13.37
CA TYR A 145 7.12 12.63 -13.96
C TYR A 145 7.16 11.38 -14.82
N LEU A 146 8.08 11.39 -15.78
CA LEU A 146 8.58 10.21 -16.46
C LEU A 146 9.90 9.77 -15.80
N THR A 147 9.99 8.50 -15.39
CA THR A 147 11.21 7.93 -14.83
C THR A 147 12.20 7.55 -15.94
N SER A 148 13.46 7.29 -15.57
CA SER A 148 14.45 6.73 -16.50
C SER A 148 14.08 5.37 -17.09
N SER A 149 13.15 4.64 -16.47
CA SER A 149 12.59 3.40 -17.03
C SER A 149 11.43 3.64 -18.00
N GLY A 150 11.09 4.90 -18.30
CA GLY A 150 9.97 5.28 -19.15
C GLY A 150 8.60 5.07 -18.50
N ARG A 151 8.54 4.92 -17.17
CA ARG A 151 7.30 4.71 -16.42
C ARG A 151 6.82 6.02 -15.81
N ARG A 152 5.51 6.12 -15.59
CA ARG A 152 4.89 7.31 -14.99
C ARG A 152 4.96 7.27 -13.46
N LEU A 153 5.21 8.44 -12.89
CA LEU A 153 5.31 8.68 -11.46
C LEU A 153 4.46 9.90 -11.12
N ASP A 154 3.43 9.75 -10.29
CA ASP A 154 2.61 10.85 -9.80
C ASP A 154 2.98 11.13 -8.33
N VAL A 155 3.50 12.33 -8.05
CA VAL A 155 3.76 12.83 -6.69
C VAL A 155 2.60 13.73 -6.30
N ILE A 156 1.87 13.30 -5.27
CA ILE A 156 0.56 13.83 -4.90
C ILE A 156 0.69 14.54 -3.57
N ARG A 157 0.39 15.85 -3.58
CA ARG A 157 0.37 16.70 -2.40
C ARG A 157 -0.93 16.47 -1.64
N SER A 158 -0.83 15.93 -0.43
CA SER A 158 -1.96 15.82 0.48
C SER A 158 -2.48 17.21 0.87
N GLY A 159 -3.79 17.29 1.17
CA GLY A 159 -4.45 18.47 1.70
C GLY A 159 -4.15 18.71 3.18
N SER A 160 -3.50 17.76 3.85
CA SER A 160 -3.07 17.84 5.23
C SER A 160 -1.62 17.34 5.38
N PRO A 161 -0.99 17.50 6.55
CA PRO A 161 0.30 16.87 6.84
C PRO A 161 0.27 15.33 6.78
N ASN A 162 -0.92 14.71 6.79
CA ASN A 162 -1.04 13.26 6.71
C ASN A 162 -1.06 12.79 5.23
N PRO A 163 -0.11 11.96 4.77
CA PRO A 163 -0.05 11.51 3.38
C PRO A 163 -1.19 10.56 3.01
N ALA A 164 -1.87 9.93 3.97
CA ALA A 164 -3.01 9.04 3.72
C ALA A 164 -4.35 9.80 3.61
N SER A 165 -4.38 11.11 3.84
CA SER A 165 -5.62 11.91 3.75
C SER A 165 -6.30 11.87 2.38
N PRO A 166 -5.58 11.90 1.24
CA PRO A 166 -6.19 11.70 -0.08
C PRO A 166 -6.90 10.35 -0.24
N LEU A 167 -6.46 9.32 0.49
CA LEU A 167 -7.04 7.98 0.40
C LEU A 167 -8.50 7.95 0.84
N LEU A 168 -8.88 8.89 1.70
CA LEU A 168 -10.25 9.10 2.14
C LEU A 168 -11.19 9.57 1.04
N PHE A 169 -10.72 9.89 -0.17
CA PHE A 169 -11.55 10.51 -1.21
C PHE A 169 -11.53 9.74 -2.53
N PHE A 170 -10.99 8.52 -2.53
CA PHE A 170 -11.02 7.65 -3.71
C PHE A 170 -12.42 7.20 -4.05
N TRP A 171 -12.68 6.97 -5.34
CA TRP A 171 -13.98 6.53 -5.87
C TRP A 171 -14.27 5.03 -5.67
N THR A 172 -13.28 4.24 -5.23
CA THR A 172 -13.46 2.82 -4.91
C THR A 172 -12.60 2.37 -3.72
N SER A 173 -13.07 1.35 -2.99
CA SER A 173 -12.31 0.71 -1.90
C SER A 173 -11.00 0.06 -2.37
N LEU A 174 -10.93 -0.31 -3.65
CA LEU A 174 -9.85 -1.13 -4.22
C LEU A 174 -8.45 -0.50 -4.12
N VAL A 175 -8.39 0.83 -4.15
CA VAL A 175 -7.14 1.60 -4.21
C VAL A 175 -6.89 2.40 -2.92
N VAL A 176 -7.58 2.05 -1.83
CA VAL A 176 -7.38 2.63 -0.49
C VAL A 176 -6.24 1.91 0.26
N ASN A 177 -5.42 1.13 -0.44
CA ASN A 177 -4.29 0.39 0.09
C ASN A 177 -3.01 1.22 -0.03
N PHE A 178 -2.04 1.06 0.86
CA PHE A 178 -0.78 1.78 0.75
C PHE A 178 0.42 1.00 1.29
N ILE A 179 1.60 1.36 0.81
CA ILE A 179 2.90 0.82 1.20
C ILE A 179 3.71 1.96 1.84
N THR A 180 4.40 1.64 2.92
CA THR A 180 5.37 2.49 3.59
C THR A 180 6.75 1.81 3.57
N PRO A 181 7.81 2.50 4.04
CA PRO A 181 9.12 1.88 4.24
C PRO A 181 9.13 0.72 5.24
N HIS A 182 8.16 0.67 6.15
CA HIS A 182 8.13 -0.30 7.26
C HIS A 182 7.05 -1.37 7.08
N GLY A 183 6.08 -1.17 6.21
CA GLY A 183 5.00 -2.12 6.03
C GLY A 183 4.07 -1.80 4.88
N ALA A 184 2.97 -2.54 4.79
CA ALA A 184 1.89 -2.27 3.87
C ALA A 184 0.54 -2.42 4.58
N VAL A 185 -0.44 -1.65 4.15
CA VAL A 185 -1.80 -1.63 4.69
C VAL A 185 -2.81 -1.88 3.58
N CYS A 186 -3.65 -2.90 3.77
CA CYS A 186 -4.81 -3.16 2.94
C CYS A 186 -6.07 -2.89 3.74
N CYS A 187 -6.80 -1.86 3.32
CA CYS A 187 -7.97 -1.34 4.03
C CYS A 187 -9.20 -2.26 3.91
N TYR A 188 -9.27 -3.07 2.85
CA TYR A 188 -10.39 -3.96 2.57
C TYR A 188 -9.90 -5.36 2.18
N PRO A 189 -9.20 -6.08 3.07
CA PRO A 189 -8.46 -7.29 2.71
C PRO A 189 -9.33 -8.39 2.10
N ASN A 190 -10.54 -8.61 2.64
CA ASN A 190 -11.42 -9.65 2.10
C ASN A 190 -11.84 -9.35 0.66
N LEU A 191 -12.21 -8.10 0.36
CA LEU A 191 -12.61 -7.66 -0.97
C LEU A 191 -11.42 -7.66 -1.93
N THR A 192 -10.32 -6.99 -1.56
CA THR A 192 -9.12 -6.89 -2.41
C THR A 192 -8.60 -8.27 -2.83
N MET A 193 -8.61 -9.25 -1.92
CA MET A 193 -8.10 -10.59 -2.16
C MET A 193 -9.13 -11.55 -2.76
N SER A 194 -10.39 -11.14 -2.90
CA SER A 194 -11.40 -11.85 -3.66
C SER A 194 -11.69 -11.15 -4.99
N GLU A 195 -10.76 -10.32 -5.44
CA GLU A 195 -10.89 -9.53 -6.68
C GLU A 195 -12.18 -8.70 -6.71
N GLY A 196 -12.59 -8.20 -5.55
CA GLY A 196 -13.80 -7.40 -5.36
C GLY A 196 -13.48 -5.98 -4.91
N ALA A 197 -14.41 -5.07 -5.19
CA ALA A 197 -14.30 -3.65 -4.86
C ALA A 197 -15.68 -3.05 -4.57
N LEU A 198 -15.74 -2.10 -3.63
CA LEU A 198 -16.93 -1.27 -3.41
C LEU A 198 -16.79 0.05 -4.17
N VAL A 199 -17.90 0.54 -4.72
CA VAL A 199 -18.03 1.86 -5.34
C VAL A 199 -19.30 2.54 -4.84
N ASP A 200 -19.29 3.87 -4.82
CA ASP A 200 -20.46 4.68 -4.47
C ASP A 200 -21.44 4.68 -5.66
N ASN A 201 -22.71 4.94 -5.40
CA ASN A 201 -23.76 5.05 -6.42
C ASN A 201 -23.77 6.43 -7.09
N ILE A 202 -22.59 6.96 -7.44
CA ILE A 202 -22.43 8.27 -8.06
C ILE A 202 -22.32 8.09 -9.58
N ILE A 203 -22.94 8.99 -10.35
CA ILE A 203 -22.77 9.06 -11.81
C ILE A 203 -21.27 9.22 -12.11
N PRO A 204 -20.63 8.20 -12.71
CA PRO A 204 -19.18 8.22 -12.86
C PRO A 204 -18.79 9.24 -13.92
N SER A 205 -17.79 10.07 -13.61
CA SER A 205 -17.10 10.86 -14.64
C SER A 205 -16.39 9.93 -15.64
N GLU A 206 -16.08 10.40 -16.85
CA GLU A 206 -15.33 9.62 -17.85
C GLU A 206 -14.03 9.03 -17.28
N LYS A 207 -13.35 9.77 -16.40
CA LYS A 207 -12.15 9.29 -15.72
C LYS A 207 -12.43 8.11 -14.80
N VAL A 208 -13.55 8.13 -14.06
CA VAL A 208 -13.97 7.02 -13.20
C VAL A 208 -14.35 5.81 -14.06
N VAL A 209 -15.09 6.02 -15.15
CA VAL A 209 -15.43 4.94 -16.10
C VAL A 209 -14.17 4.29 -16.67
N SER A 210 -13.20 5.08 -17.13
CA SER A 210 -11.92 4.56 -17.64
C SER A 210 -11.12 3.83 -16.56
N ALA A 211 -11.09 4.36 -15.33
CA ALA A 211 -10.43 3.71 -14.22
C ALA A 211 -11.09 2.40 -13.82
N GLN A 212 -12.43 2.32 -13.84
CA GLN A 212 -13.19 1.11 -13.60
C GLN A 212 -12.91 0.05 -14.66
N ALA A 213 -13.03 0.41 -15.95
CA ALA A 213 -12.73 -0.51 -17.05
C ALA A 213 -11.29 -1.07 -16.97
N LYS A 214 -10.33 -0.23 -16.57
CA LYS A 214 -8.93 -0.64 -16.33
C LYS A 214 -8.79 -1.72 -15.25
N TYR A 215 -9.61 -1.68 -14.19
CA TYR A 215 -9.55 -2.67 -13.11
C TYR A 215 -10.41 -3.90 -13.41
N GLU A 216 -11.52 -3.75 -14.13
CA GLU A 216 -12.30 -4.88 -14.66
C GLU A 216 -11.46 -5.72 -15.61
N SER A 217 -10.67 -5.09 -16.50
CA SER A 217 -9.73 -5.80 -17.37
C SER A 217 -8.59 -6.51 -16.62
N ARG A 218 -8.46 -6.28 -15.30
CA ARG A 218 -7.49 -6.92 -14.40
C ARG A 218 -8.14 -8.01 -13.53
N GLY A 219 -9.41 -8.32 -13.76
CA GLY A 219 -10.17 -9.35 -13.04
C GLY A 219 -11.01 -8.83 -11.86
N PHE A 220 -10.99 -7.52 -11.58
CA PHE A 220 -11.74 -6.98 -10.44
C PHE A 220 -13.22 -6.78 -10.76
N THR A 221 -14.07 -7.12 -9.80
CA THR A 221 -15.51 -6.92 -9.85
C THR A 221 -15.93 -5.77 -8.91
N PHE A 222 -16.88 -4.96 -9.36
CA PHE A 222 -17.33 -3.78 -8.62
C PHE A 222 -18.76 -3.97 -8.14
N THR A 223 -18.95 -3.86 -6.82
CA THR A 223 -20.25 -3.89 -6.17
C THR A 223 -20.64 -2.48 -5.77
N VAL A 224 -21.74 -1.97 -6.34
CA VAL A 224 -22.32 -0.69 -5.94
C VAL A 224 -22.87 -0.83 -4.52
N ASN A 225 -22.42 0.03 -3.63
CA ASN A 225 -22.92 0.11 -2.27
C ASN A 225 -23.19 1.58 -1.92
N GLY A 226 -24.47 1.96 -1.85
CA GLY A 226 -24.87 3.34 -1.55
C GLY A 226 -24.51 3.85 -0.15
N THR A 227 -24.02 2.97 0.72
CA THR A 227 -23.45 3.34 2.04
C THR A 227 -21.94 3.43 2.03
N TRP A 228 -21.28 2.84 1.01
CA TRP A 228 -19.86 3.01 0.84
C TRP A 228 -19.61 4.46 0.43
N ARG A 229 -18.82 5.16 1.24
CA ARG A 229 -18.29 6.46 0.89
C ARG A 229 -16.81 6.51 1.22
N PRO A 230 -16.06 7.35 0.48
CA PRO A 230 -14.69 7.65 0.83
C PRO A 230 -14.73 8.43 2.16
N SER A 231 -14.47 7.75 3.30
CA SER A 231 -14.64 8.22 4.69
C SER A 231 -15.98 8.91 5.00
N PRO A 232 -16.71 8.53 6.08
CA PRO A 232 -17.76 9.41 6.58
C PRO A 232 -17.11 10.76 6.94
N LEU A 233 -17.68 11.87 6.47
CA LEU A 233 -17.26 13.25 6.82
C LEU A 233 -17.33 13.53 8.33
N SER A 234 -17.72 12.55 9.14
CA SER A 234 -17.70 12.63 10.60
C SER A 234 -16.27 12.78 11.10
N LEU A 235 -15.92 14.01 11.47
CA LEU A 235 -14.81 14.28 12.37
C LEU A 235 -15.13 13.58 13.71
N PHE A 236 -14.48 12.46 13.99
CA PHE A 236 -14.41 11.98 15.37
C PHE A 236 -13.48 12.92 16.13
N LYS A 237 -13.65 13.06 17.46
CA LYS A 237 -12.80 13.88 18.35
C LYS A 237 -11.29 13.47 18.38
N GLY A 238 -10.80 12.70 17.41
CA GLY A 238 -9.42 12.24 17.27
C GLY A 238 -8.92 12.08 15.83
N GLY A 239 -9.66 12.54 14.80
CA GLY A 239 -9.22 12.49 13.40
C GLY A 239 -10.30 12.00 12.41
N GLN A 240 -9.92 11.93 11.13
CA GLN A 240 -10.76 11.38 10.06
C GLN A 240 -10.60 9.85 10.02
N ILE A 241 -11.73 9.13 9.89
CA ILE A 241 -11.74 7.66 9.87
C ILE A 241 -11.40 7.16 8.46
N LEU A 242 -10.32 6.38 8.34
CA LEU A 242 -9.96 5.73 7.08
C LEU A 242 -10.87 4.54 6.76
N VAL A 243 -11.09 3.65 7.73
CA VAL A 243 -11.95 2.47 7.60
C VAL A 243 -12.62 2.15 8.94
N ASN A 244 -13.92 1.85 8.89
CA ASN A 244 -14.65 1.17 9.95
C ASN A 244 -14.50 -0.34 9.76
N GLY A 245 -13.66 -1.00 10.56
CA GLY A 245 -13.49 -2.45 10.51
C GLY A 245 -12.04 -2.93 10.53
N ASP A 246 -11.89 -4.22 10.24
CA ASP A 246 -10.59 -4.87 10.20
C ASP A 246 -9.85 -4.51 8.91
N ILE A 247 -8.59 -4.11 9.08
CA ILE A 247 -7.64 -3.94 7.99
C ILE A 247 -6.58 -5.01 8.10
N LEU A 248 -5.88 -5.29 7.00
CA LEU A 248 -4.64 -6.03 7.05
C LEU A 248 -3.47 -5.05 7.15
N VAL A 249 -2.65 -5.21 8.18
CA VAL A 249 -1.34 -4.56 8.29
C VAL A 249 -0.25 -5.63 8.18
N VAL A 250 0.69 -5.41 7.26
CA VAL A 250 1.90 -6.21 7.11
C VAL A 250 3.08 -5.38 7.59
N ASP A 251 3.79 -5.88 8.60
CA ASP A 251 5.07 -5.34 9.06
C ASP A 251 6.23 -6.04 8.33
N PHE A 252 7.11 -5.30 7.65
CA PHE A 252 8.16 -5.90 6.84
C PHE A 252 9.32 -6.49 7.66
N ASP A 253 9.46 -6.17 8.94
CA ASP A 253 10.55 -6.69 9.78
C ASP A 253 10.15 -7.98 10.48
N THR A 254 8.88 -8.08 10.88
CA THR A 254 8.42 -9.11 11.82
C THR A 254 7.11 -9.78 11.44
N ILE A 255 6.43 -9.31 10.37
CA ILE A 255 5.07 -9.66 9.94
C ILE A 255 3.98 -9.22 10.93
N TRP A 256 4.21 -9.40 12.22
CA TRP A 256 3.19 -9.32 13.27
C TRP A 256 3.42 -8.22 14.31
N ARG A 257 4.57 -7.50 14.32
CA ARG A 257 4.72 -6.44 15.32
C ARG A 257 3.69 -5.35 15.06
N SER A 258 3.03 -5.01 16.15
CA SER A 258 2.02 -3.99 16.28
C SER A 258 2.60 -2.58 16.37
N ASP A 259 3.86 -2.37 15.99
CA ASP A 259 4.46 -1.04 16.05
C ASP A 259 3.99 -0.19 14.86
N HIS A 260 2.73 0.20 14.95
CA HIS A 260 2.08 1.07 13.99
C HIS A 260 2.53 2.54 14.17
N ARG A 261 3.54 2.86 14.98
CA ARG A 261 3.99 4.23 15.23
C ARG A 261 4.47 4.94 13.96
N TYR A 262 4.97 4.19 12.97
CA TYR A 262 5.42 4.73 11.69
C TYR A 262 4.34 4.80 10.62
N LEU A 263 3.17 4.19 10.83
CA LEU A 263 2.07 4.29 9.88
C LEU A 263 1.38 5.66 10.01
N PRO A 264 0.83 6.23 8.93
CA PRO A 264 0.05 7.46 8.98
C PRO A 264 -1.33 7.27 9.65
N ILE A 265 -1.62 6.09 10.20
CA ILE A 265 -2.87 5.73 10.84
C ILE A 265 -2.63 5.12 12.22
N HIS A 266 -3.66 5.12 13.06
CA HIS A 266 -3.68 4.38 14.31
C HIS A 266 -5.06 3.78 14.57
N ARG A 267 -5.09 2.72 15.39
CA ARG A 267 -6.32 2.01 15.75
C ARG A 267 -7.05 2.75 16.87
N VAL A 268 -8.36 2.90 16.72
CA VAL A 268 -9.31 3.36 17.75
C VAL A 268 -10.42 2.31 17.89
N PRO A 269 -11.28 2.35 18.92
CA PRO A 269 -12.33 1.33 19.11
C PRO A 269 -13.26 1.16 17.91
N THR A 270 -13.53 2.23 17.17
CA THR A 270 -14.46 2.25 16.03
C THR A 270 -13.82 1.95 14.68
N GLY A 271 -12.49 1.82 14.60
CA GLY A 271 -11.79 1.58 13.34
C GLY A 271 -10.37 2.12 13.31
N TRP A 272 -9.96 2.59 12.13
CA TRP A 272 -8.64 3.15 11.89
C TRP A 272 -8.74 4.59 11.46
N VAL A 273 -8.04 5.47 12.16
CA VAL A 273 -8.08 6.92 11.90
C VAL A 273 -6.72 7.42 11.45
N LEU A 274 -6.74 8.51 10.68
CA LEU A 274 -5.54 9.25 10.34
C LEU A 274 -4.89 9.79 11.61
N LYS A 275 -3.57 9.64 11.75
CA LYS A 275 -2.83 10.36 12.79
C LYS A 275 -2.93 11.85 12.55
N ALA A 276 -3.24 12.59 13.62
CA ALA A 276 -3.04 14.02 13.64
C ALA A 276 -1.55 14.32 13.38
N PRO A 277 -1.23 15.49 12.80
CA PRO A 277 0.16 15.93 12.74
C PRO A 277 0.73 15.87 14.14
N SER A 278 1.88 15.24 14.34
CA SER A 278 2.63 15.50 15.57
C SER A 278 2.89 16.99 15.58
N LEU A 279 2.37 17.71 16.57
CA LEU A 279 2.86 19.06 16.88
C LEU A 279 4.36 18.85 17.07
N ALA A 280 5.16 19.22 16.08
CA ALA A 280 6.59 19.15 16.21
C ALA A 280 6.91 20.06 17.40
N THR A 281 7.31 19.48 18.53
CA THR A 281 8.14 20.22 19.47
C THR A 281 9.31 20.71 18.62
N PRO A 282 9.53 22.03 18.48
CA PRO A 282 10.65 22.52 17.70
C PRO A 282 11.89 21.86 18.26
N SER A 283 12.51 20.98 17.46
CA SER A 283 13.80 20.42 17.76
C SER A 283 14.74 21.62 17.82
N ALA A 284 15.20 21.96 19.02
CA ALA A 284 16.25 22.93 19.22
C ALA A 284 17.46 22.46 18.39
N PHE A 285 17.72 23.19 17.31
CA PHE A 285 18.98 23.17 16.59
C PHE A 285 19.86 24.29 17.15
#